data_AF-A0A3M1E2N0-F1
#
_entry.id   AF-A0A3M1E2N0-F1
#
_cell.length_a   1.000
_cell.length_b   1.000
_cell.length_c   1.000
_cell.angle_alpha   90.00
_cell.angle_beta   90.00
_cell.angle_gamma   90.00
#
_symmetry.space_group_name_H-M   'P 1'
#
loop_
_entity.id
_entity.type
_entity.pdbx_description
1 polymer ?
#
loop_
_entity_poly.entity_id
_entity_poly.type
_entity_poly.pdbx_seq_one_letter_code
_entity_poly.pdbx_strand_id
1 'polypeptide(L)'
;MTNVLFAQVADEDELRSGVRQEGAFFGVNALLTKPAQSVALILIATVLEGTGFIPREAAGGQIVPQPASAIFGIKALAGLIPGLALLLGAFILRWFPLRGTYLARVQEQVLRLHAEKHACLGDKLYRK
;
A
#
# COMPACT_ATOMS: atom_id res chain seq x y z
N MET A 1 0.33 3.93 7.79
CA MET A 1 1.79 4.23 7.71
C MET A 1 2.35 4.10 6.27
N THR A 2 1.52 4.03 5.22
CA THR A 2 1.93 4.10 3.80
C THR A 2 1.88 5.52 3.22
N ASN A 3 1.37 6.49 3.98
CA ASN A 3 1.06 7.83 3.48
C ASN A 3 2.28 8.64 3.04
N VAL A 4 3.49 8.34 3.52
CA VAL A 4 4.68 9.15 3.22
C VAL A 4 5.07 9.08 1.74
N LEU A 5 5.11 7.88 1.15
CA LEU A 5 5.43 7.74 -0.28
C LEU A 5 4.33 8.33 -1.16
N PHE A 6 3.07 8.13 -0.79
CA PHE A 6 1.94 8.73 -1.50
C PHE A 6 1.94 10.25 -1.42
N ALA A 7 2.28 10.82 -0.26
CA ALA A 7 2.42 12.27 -0.10
C ALA A 7 3.55 12.82 -0.96
N GLN A 8 4.71 12.15 -1.01
CA GLN A 8 5.83 12.57 -1.87
C GLN A 8 5.47 12.56 -3.36
N VAL A 9 4.72 11.54 -3.80
CA VAL A 9 4.24 11.47 -5.20
C VAL A 9 3.18 12.54 -5.45
N ALA A 10 2.27 12.79 -4.50
CA ALA A 10 1.25 13.83 -4.62
C ALA A 10 1.86 15.25 -4.63
N ASP A 11 2.91 15.48 -3.85
CA ASP A 11 3.66 16.73 -3.84
C ASP A 11 4.43 16.92 -5.17
N GLU A 12 5.05 15.87 -5.70
CA GLU A 12 5.66 15.90 -7.03
C GLU A 12 4.63 16.17 -8.13
N ASP A 13 3.45 15.55 -8.04
CA ASP A 13 2.36 15.81 -8.98
C ASP A 13 1.83 17.24 -8.85
N GLU A 14 1.70 17.79 -7.63
CA GLU A 14 1.27 19.18 -7.42
C GLU A 14 2.20 20.17 -8.12
N LEU A 15 3.52 19.91 -8.14
CA LEU A 15 4.47 20.75 -8.89
C LEU A 15 4.27 20.70 -10.40
N ARG A 16 3.78 19.57 -10.94
CA ARG A 16 3.57 19.37 -12.38
C ARG A 16 2.19 19.84 -12.84
N SER A 17 1.17 19.55 -12.05
CA SER A 17 -0.24 19.81 -12.37
C SER A 17 -0.74 21.16 -11.82
N GLY A 18 -0.03 21.75 -10.86
CA GLY A 18 -0.40 23.00 -10.17
C GLY A 18 -1.51 22.84 -9.14
N VAL A 19 -2.16 21.67 -9.08
CA VAL A 19 -3.31 21.36 -8.23
C VAL A 19 -2.98 20.17 -7.35
N ARG A 20 -3.36 20.24 -6.07
CA ARG A 20 -3.12 19.15 -5.12
C ARG A 20 -4.19 18.06 -5.30
N GLN A 21 -3.79 16.90 -5.83
CA GLN A 21 -4.71 15.81 -6.21
C GLN A 21 -4.76 14.63 -5.21
N GLU A 22 -4.70 14.88 -3.90
CA GLU A 22 -4.65 13.81 -2.89
C GLU A 22 -5.78 12.78 -3.00
N GLY A 23 -7.01 13.24 -3.30
CA GLY A 23 -8.17 12.37 -3.45
C GLY A 23 -8.03 11.32 -4.54
N ALA A 24 -7.35 11.65 -5.65
CA ALA A 24 -7.09 10.71 -6.73
C ALA A 24 -6.11 9.61 -6.27
N PHE A 25 -5.03 9.98 -5.58
CA PHE A 25 -4.07 9.03 -5.02
C PHE A 25 -4.69 8.11 -3.97
N PHE A 26 -5.52 8.64 -3.07
CA PHE A 26 -6.28 7.83 -2.12
C PHE A 26 -7.30 6.91 -2.80
N GLY A 27 -7.94 7.39 -3.88
CA GLY A 27 -8.84 6.60 -4.71
C GLY A 27 -8.15 5.41 -5.36
N VAL A 28 -6.99 5.63 -6.00
CA VAL A 28 -6.17 4.56 -6.60
C VAL A 28 -5.70 3.56 -5.54
N ASN A 29 -5.23 4.05 -4.38
CA ASN A 29 -4.86 3.16 -3.28
C ASN A 29 -6.04 2.27 -2.85
N ALA A 30 -7.23 2.86 -2.64
CA ALA A 30 -8.42 2.11 -2.25
C ALA A 30 -8.86 1.10 -3.32
N LEU A 31 -8.74 1.47 -4.60
CA LEU A 31 -9.06 0.61 -5.74
C LEU A 31 -8.14 -0.61 -5.80
N LEU A 32 -6.88 -0.48 -5.39
CA LEU A 32 -5.93 -1.60 -5.34
C LEU A 32 -6.07 -2.44 -4.07
N THR A 33 -6.18 -1.80 -2.90
CA THR A 33 -6.15 -2.52 -1.61
C THR A 33 -7.41 -3.33 -1.36
N LYS A 34 -8.59 -2.84 -1.75
CA LYS A 34 -9.85 -3.54 -1.47
C LYS A 34 -9.97 -4.87 -2.24
N PRO A 35 -9.74 -4.92 -3.57
CA PRO A 35 -9.71 -6.20 -4.28
C PRO A 35 -8.58 -7.10 -3.80
N ALA A 36 -7.40 -6.54 -3.48
CA ALA A 36 -6.30 -7.33 -2.93
C ALA A 36 -6.69 -8.05 -1.63
N GLN A 37 -7.46 -7.40 -0.75
CA GLN A 37 -8.01 -8.04 0.46
C GLN A 37 -8.98 -9.18 0.11
N SER A 38 -9.87 -8.99 -0.86
CA SER A 38 -10.76 -10.06 -1.34
C SER A 38 -9.99 -11.25 -1.90
N VAL A 39 -8.96 -10.99 -2.72
CA VAL A 39 -8.09 -12.03 -3.29
C VAL A 39 -7.33 -12.77 -2.19
N ALA A 40 -6.86 -12.07 -1.15
CA ALA A 40 -6.18 -12.70 -0.03
C ALA A 40 -7.08 -13.69 0.73
N LEU A 41 -8.36 -13.37 0.92
CA LEU A 41 -9.32 -14.29 1.55
C LEU A 41 -9.53 -15.55 0.70
N ILE A 42 -9.70 -15.39 -0.62
CA ILE A 42 -9.85 -16.51 -1.55
C ILE A 42 -8.59 -17.38 -1.53
N LEU A 43 -7.40 -16.77 -1.55
CA LEU A 43 -6.13 -17.47 -1.49
C LEU A 43 -6.01 -18.36 -0.26
N ILE A 44 -6.40 -17.85 0.92
CA ILE A 44 -6.39 -18.63 2.16
C ILE A 44 -7.29 -19.85 2.03
N ALA A 45 -8.53 -19.67 1.58
CA ALA A 45 -9.48 -20.77 1.42
C ALA A 45 -8.94 -21.84 0.46
N THR A 46 -8.48 -21.42 -0.73
CA THR A 46 -7.93 -22.33 -1.75
C THR A 46 -6.72 -23.12 -1.26
N VAL A 47 -5.81 -22.49 -0.52
CA VAL A 47 -4.61 -23.17 0.01
C VAL A 47 -4.99 -24.17 1.11
N LEU A 48 -5.90 -23.81 2.01
CA LEU A 48 -6.32 -24.71 3.08
C LEU A 48 -7.07 -25.93 2.53
N GLU A 49 -8.00 -25.72 1.60
CA GLU A 49 -8.72 -26.80 0.93
C GLU A 49 -7.77 -27.69 0.11
N GLY A 50 -6.89 -27.09 -0.70
CA GLY A 50 -5.92 -27.82 -1.54
C GLY A 50 -4.86 -28.58 -0.75
N THR A 51 -4.62 -28.23 0.52
CA THR A 51 -3.67 -28.94 1.40
C THR A 51 -4.34 -29.95 2.32
N GLY A 52 -5.67 -30.10 2.25
CA GLY A 52 -6.44 -31.06 3.03
C GLY A 52 -6.61 -30.65 4.49
N PHE A 53 -6.69 -29.35 4.77
CA PHE A 53 -6.96 -28.85 6.11
C PHE A 53 -8.30 -29.39 6.61
N ILE A 54 -8.32 -29.93 7.83
CA ILE A 54 -9.52 -30.47 8.46
C ILE A 54 -10.07 -29.43 9.43
N PRO A 55 -11.15 -28.70 9.08
CA PRO A 55 -11.77 -27.75 9.99
C PRO A 55 -12.45 -28.49 11.15
N ARG A 56 -12.58 -27.80 12.29
CA ARG A 56 -13.14 -28.38 13.52
C ARG A 56 -14.57 -28.86 13.33
N GLU A 57 -15.32 -28.16 12.50
CA GLU A 57 -16.70 -28.45 12.14
C GLU A 57 -16.80 -29.79 11.39
N ALA A 58 -15.87 -30.07 10.48
CA ALA A 58 -15.80 -31.35 9.76
C ALA A 58 -15.35 -32.50 10.68
N ALA A 59 -14.62 -32.19 11.75
CA ALA A 59 -14.20 -33.14 12.78
C ALA A 59 -15.22 -33.32 13.93
N GLY A 60 -16.48 -32.88 13.75
CA GLY A 60 -17.51 -33.03 14.77
C GLY A 60 -17.21 -32.28 16.08
N GLY A 61 -16.48 -31.16 16.00
CA GLY A 61 -16.10 -30.36 17.17
C GLY A 61 -14.80 -30.81 17.85
N GLN A 62 -14.18 -31.90 17.40
CA GLN A 62 -12.96 -32.47 17.99
C GLN A 62 -11.69 -31.84 17.40
N ILE A 63 -10.61 -31.84 18.19
CA ILE A 63 -9.28 -31.47 17.71
C ILE A 63 -8.65 -32.74 17.15
N VAL A 64 -8.48 -32.78 15.83
CA VAL A 64 -7.89 -33.91 15.12
C VAL A 64 -6.48 -33.57 14.62
N PRO A 65 -5.57 -34.56 14.51
CA PRO A 65 -4.28 -34.37 13.88
C PRO A 65 -4.43 -33.86 12.44
N GLN A 66 -3.71 -32.80 12.09
CA GLN A 66 -3.70 -32.23 10.75
C GLN A 66 -2.67 -32.95 9.87
N PRO A 67 -2.95 -33.15 8.57
CA PRO A 67 -1.97 -33.73 7.66
C PRO A 67 -0.76 -32.81 7.50
N ALA A 68 0.41 -33.39 7.21
CA ALA A 68 1.65 -32.64 7.04
C ALA A 68 1.54 -31.56 5.94
N SER A 69 0.77 -31.83 4.89
CA SER A 69 0.44 -30.88 3.82
C SER A 69 -0.32 -29.66 4.34
N ALA A 70 -1.30 -29.83 5.23
CA ALA A 70 -2.05 -28.73 5.82
C ALA A 70 -1.17 -27.86 6.71
N ILE A 71 -0.30 -28.47 7.52
CA ILE A 71 0.70 -27.74 8.33
C ILE A 71 1.62 -26.92 7.43
N PHE A 72 2.06 -27.50 6.32
CA PHE A 72 2.86 -26.77 5.32
C PHE A 72 2.07 -25.60 4.70
N GLY A 73 0.82 -25.82 4.29
CA GLY A 73 -0.05 -24.77 3.76
C GLY A 73 -0.22 -23.58 4.69
N ILE A 74 -0.43 -23.85 5.98
CA ILE A 74 -0.52 -22.81 7.03
C ILE A 74 0.81 -22.05 7.15
N LYS A 75 1.95 -22.75 7.20
CA LYS A 75 3.28 -22.11 7.24
C LYS A 75 3.54 -21.26 6.00
N ALA A 76 3.07 -21.71 4.84
CA ALA A 76 3.19 -20.97 3.60
C ALA A 76 2.37 -19.68 3.63
N LEU A 77 1.11 -19.73 4.08
CA LEU A 77 0.25 -18.56 4.24
C LEU A 77 0.78 -17.58 5.29
N ALA A 78 1.33 -18.08 6.39
CA ALA A 78 1.83 -17.24 7.49
C ALA A 78 3.18 -16.58 7.18
N GLY A 79 4.05 -17.23 6.42
CA GLY A 79 5.44 -16.81 6.25
C GLY A 79 5.91 -16.75 4.80
N LEU A 80 5.78 -17.85 4.06
CA LEU A 80 6.38 -17.94 2.71
C LEU A 80 5.74 -16.95 1.73
N ILE A 81 4.41 -16.92 1.66
CA ILE A 81 3.66 -16.06 0.74
C ILE A 81 3.86 -14.57 1.09
N PRO A 82 3.65 -14.13 2.35
CA PRO A 82 3.94 -12.73 2.73
C PRO A 82 5.41 -12.37 2.54
N GLY A 83 6.33 -13.29 2.86
CA GLY A 83 7.77 -13.08 2.69
C GLY A 83 8.17 -12.85 1.24
N LEU A 84 7.67 -13.66 0.31
CA LEU A 84 7.88 -13.49 -1.12
C LEU A 84 7.27 -12.18 -1.63
N ALA A 85 6.05 -11.83 -1.17
CA ALA A 85 5.42 -10.57 -1.53
C ALA A 85 6.23 -9.35 -1.05
N LEU A 86 6.80 -9.41 0.16
CA LEU A 86 7.69 -8.37 0.68
C LEU A 86 8.99 -8.26 -0.12
N LEU A 87 9.60 -9.38 -0.48
CA LEU A 87 10.81 -9.38 -1.33
C LEU A 87 10.51 -8.76 -2.70
N LEU A 88 9.38 -9.12 -3.31
CA LEU A 88 8.93 -8.51 -4.57
C LEU A 88 8.69 -7.01 -4.41
N GLY A 89 8.04 -6.60 -3.32
CA GLY A 89 7.81 -5.18 -3.01
C GLY A 89 9.12 -4.41 -2.84
N ALA A 90 10.09 -4.96 -2.11
CA ALA A 90 11.41 -4.37 -1.93
C ALA A 90 12.17 -4.26 -3.27
N PHE A 91 12.04 -5.28 -4.13
CA PHE A 91 12.62 -5.28 -5.46
C PHE A 91 12.02 -4.18 -6.34
N ILE A 92 10.69 -4.06 -6.40
CA ILE A 92 9.99 -3.00 -7.14
C ILE A 92 10.41 -1.61 -6.62
N LEU A 93 10.57 -1.47 -5.31
CA LEU A 93 10.99 -0.21 -4.70
C LEU A 93 12.37 0.22 -5.22
N ARG A 94 13.22 -0.66 -5.78
CA ARG A 94 14.52 -0.27 -6.36
C ARG A 94 14.40 0.77 -7.46
N TRP A 95 13.32 0.76 -8.22
CA TRP A 95 13.06 1.72 -9.31
C TRP A 95 12.34 3.00 -8.87
N PHE A 96 11.99 3.14 -7.59
CA PHE A 96 11.33 4.34 -7.10
C PHE A 96 12.26 5.57 -7.21
N PRO A 97 11.91 6.60 -8.01
CA PRO A 97 12.83 7.67 -8.41
C PRO A 97 12.96 8.80 -7.36
N LEU A 98 11.98 8.94 -6.47
CA LEU A 98 11.93 9.97 -5.42
C LEU A 98 12.89 9.65 -4.26
N ARG A 99 14.19 9.84 -4.52
CA ARG A 99 15.27 9.57 -3.56
C ARG A 99 16.41 10.58 -3.67
N GLY A 100 17.19 10.70 -2.60
CA GLY A 100 18.42 11.49 -2.57
C GLY A 100 18.22 12.95 -2.96
N THR A 101 19.08 13.44 -3.86
CA THR A 101 19.07 14.84 -4.31
C THR A 101 17.81 15.21 -5.11
N TYR A 102 17.17 14.24 -5.77
CA TYR A 102 15.91 14.51 -6.47
C TYR A 102 14.78 14.81 -5.49
N LEU A 103 14.64 13.98 -4.45
CA LEU A 103 13.63 14.19 -3.41
C LEU A 103 13.82 15.53 -2.70
N ALA A 104 15.06 15.89 -2.34
CA ALA A 104 15.35 17.17 -1.69
C ALA A 104 14.94 18.38 -2.55
N ARG A 105 15.18 18.31 -3.87
CA ARG A 105 14.76 19.36 -4.80
C ARG A 105 13.24 19.50 -4.87
N VAL A 106 12.52 18.38 -4.98
CA VAL A 106 11.03 18.38 -4.99
C VAL A 106 10.50 19.02 -3.71
N GLN A 107 11.02 18.65 -2.54
CA GLN A 107 10.60 19.21 -1.26
C GLN A 107 10.83 20.72 -1.18
N GLU A 108 11.98 21.21 -1.63
CA GLU A 108 12.27 22.64 -1.66
C GLU A 108 11.32 23.40 -2.59
N GLN A 109 11.04 22.86 -3.78
CA GLN A 109 10.13 23.46 -4.74
C GLN A 109 8.69 23.55 -4.21
N VAL A 110 8.22 22.52 -3.52
CA VAL A 110 6.88 22.50 -2.91
C VAL A 110 6.76 23.57 -1.83
N LEU A 111 7.78 23.70 -0.97
CA LEU A 111 7.81 24.72 0.07
C LEU A 111 7.76 26.14 -0.52
N ARG A 112 8.51 26.40 -1.61
CA ARG A 112 8.45 27.67 -2.32
C ARG A 112 7.07 27.93 -2.91
N LEU A 113 6.49 26.94 -3.59
CA LEU A 113 5.14 27.03 -4.17
C LEU A 113 4.10 27.38 -3.10
N HIS A 114 4.16 26.74 -1.93
CA HIS A 114 3.22 27.00 -0.85
C HIS A 114 3.41 28.40 -0.26
N ALA A 115 4.66 28.86 -0.08
CA ALA A 115 4.94 30.23 0.37
C ALA A 115 4.37 31.29 -0.59
N GLU A 116 4.54 31.09 -1.90
CA GLU A 116 3.98 31.98 -2.94
C GLU A 116 2.44 31.99 -2.93
N LYS A 117 1.81 30.81 -2.83
CA LYS A 117 0.35 30.69 -2.70
C LYS A 117 -0.17 31.42 -1.46
N HIS A 118 0.51 31.29 -0.31
CA HIS A 118 0.14 31.98 0.92
C HIS A 118 0.25 33.51 0.80
N ALA A 119 1.33 34.02 0.19
CA ALA A 119 1.51 35.45 -0.04
C ALA A 119 0.42 36.03 -0.96
N CYS A 120 0.13 35.35 -2.08
CA CYS A 120 -0.91 35.79 -3.02
C CYS A 120 -2.32 35.80 -2.40
N LEU A 121 -2.62 34.83 -1.55
CA LEU A 121 -3.89 34.79 -0.81
C LEU A 121 -4.01 35.95 0.18
N GLY A 122 -2.93 36.28 0.90
CA GLY A 122 -2.87 37.45 1.78
C GLY A 122 -3.18 38.75 1.03
N ASP A 123 -2.49 38.99 -0.08
CA ASP A 123 -2.69 40.19 -0.90
C ASP A 123 -4.13 40.31 -1.44
N LYS A 124 -4.75 39.19 -1.85
CA LYS A 124 -6.15 39.18 -2.31
C LYS A 124 -7.15 39.46 -1.20
N LEU A 125 -6.85 39.07 0.05
CA LEU A 125 -7.68 39.35 1.22
C LEU A 125 -7.62 40.82 1.64
N TYR A 126 -6.46 41.48 1.51
CA TYR A 126 -6.30 42.90 1.83
C TYR A 126 -6.83 43.88 0.75
N ARG A 127 -7.15 43.38 -0.45
CA ARG A 127 -7.63 44.21 -1.58
C ARG A 127 -9.17 44.29 -1.70
N LYS A 128 -9.91 43.65 -0.79
CA LYS A 128 -11.37 43.75 -0.67
C LYS A 128 -11.74 44.65 0.50
#